data_AF-A0A433U9M1-F1
#
_entry.id   AF-A0A433U9M1-F1
#
_cell.length_a   1.000
_cell.length_b   1.000
_cell.length_c   1.000
_cell.angle_alpha   90.00
_cell.angle_beta   90.00
_cell.angle_gamma   90.00
#
_symmetry.space_group_name_H-M   'P 1'
#
loop_
_entity.id
_entity.type
_entity.pdbx_description
1 polymer ?
#
loop_
_entity_poly.entity_id
_entity_poly.type
_entity_poly.pdbx_seq_one_letter_code
_entity_poly.pdbx_strand_id
1 'polypeptide(L)'
;MGEMQAMFRLLTALALWVTLSTGSKIVIQSSPDYLLQDLTRTLTIRCSLMDTDAPSGQVGRRAAGDLTETQLDVQSVTAISVVRNSQAEPVANLTSQPSAAVPLTDFTSLKVHGSLGKNHVSSPNSEHAFLEMQWAHPGRNQTGGYTCFIHAVDAQGQSVVFSTSAEIAQEFPSSDDMLGHISQLEKTVESLEERLKAVESSTGLLKAPHAEEGMVECVDSDSWNQDPYGNNGRYVFHTVKFQTPYDRPPMVSLGIDLLDESSDAYLRVHTDIDNLTKDGFTVRCGTWADTYIFKVRVRWVSVVA
;
A
#
# COMPACT_ATOMS: atom_id res chain seq x y z
N MET A 1 -49.32 17.00 -56.46
CA MET A 1 -48.95 16.17 -55.29
C MET A 1 -47.50 15.63 -55.35
N GLY A 2 -46.79 15.72 -56.48
CA GLY A 2 -45.41 15.19 -56.62
C GLY A 2 -44.25 16.16 -56.35
N GLU A 3 -44.46 17.49 -56.41
CA GLU A 3 -43.33 18.44 -56.26
C GLU A 3 -42.99 18.80 -54.81
N MET A 4 -43.96 18.71 -53.89
CA MET A 4 -43.75 19.02 -52.46
C MET A 4 -43.01 17.89 -51.71
N GLN A 5 -42.96 16.68 -52.27
CA GLN A 5 -42.18 15.56 -51.71
C GLN A 5 -40.69 15.59 -52.10
N ALA A 6 -40.35 16.22 -53.23
CA ALA A 6 -38.96 16.32 -53.68
C ALA A 6 -38.18 17.37 -52.87
N MET A 7 -38.81 18.49 -52.52
CA MET A 7 -38.18 19.57 -51.75
C MET A 7 -37.96 19.16 -50.27
N PHE A 8 -38.88 18.36 -49.71
CA PHE A 8 -38.73 17.83 -48.34
C PHE A 8 -37.62 16.76 -48.25
N ARG A 9 -37.40 15.96 -49.31
CA ARG A 9 -36.30 14.99 -49.37
C ARG A 9 -34.93 15.65 -49.57
N LEU A 10 -34.86 16.78 -50.28
CA LEU A 10 -33.62 17.55 -50.45
C LEU A 10 -33.20 18.25 -49.13
N LEU A 11 -34.16 18.77 -48.37
CA LEU A 11 -33.90 19.40 -47.05
C LEU A 11 -33.52 18.37 -45.98
N THR A 12 -34.05 17.15 -46.01
CA THR A 12 -33.61 16.07 -45.10
C THR A 12 -32.26 15.44 -45.51
N ALA A 13 -31.84 15.56 -46.78
CA ALA A 13 -30.54 15.08 -47.23
C ALA A 13 -29.40 16.07 -46.95
N LEU A 14 -29.69 17.38 -46.88
CA LEU A 14 -28.70 18.41 -46.52
C LEU A 14 -28.51 18.56 -44.99
N ALA A 15 -29.47 18.11 -44.19
CA ALA A 15 -29.45 18.22 -42.72
C ALA A 15 -28.78 17.03 -41.99
N LEU A 16 -28.22 16.06 -42.72
CA LEU A 16 -27.62 14.84 -42.14
C LEU A 16 -26.10 14.71 -42.32
N TRP A 17 -25.42 15.80 -42.71
CA TRP A 17 -23.95 15.87 -42.79
C TRP A 17 -23.41 17.00 -41.92
N VAL A 18 -23.95 17.17 -40.70
CA VAL A 18 -23.15 17.77 -39.63
C VAL A 18 -22.32 16.64 -39.06
N THR A 19 -21.17 16.38 -39.68
CA THR A 19 -20.12 15.58 -39.04
C THR A 19 -19.68 16.35 -37.82
N LEU A 20 -20.11 15.93 -36.63
CA LEU A 20 -19.48 16.30 -35.38
C LEU A 20 -18.02 15.84 -35.50
N SER A 21 -17.10 16.76 -35.75
CA SER A 21 -15.66 16.45 -35.75
C SER A 21 -15.19 16.53 -34.30
N THR A 22 -14.94 15.38 -33.69
CA THR A 22 -14.27 15.30 -32.39
C THR A 22 -12.77 15.53 -32.59
N GLY A 23 -12.08 16.21 -31.66
CA GLY A 23 -10.64 16.49 -31.76
C GLY A 23 -9.90 16.15 -30.46
N SER A 24 -8.57 16.10 -30.45
CA SER A 24 -7.83 15.92 -29.19
C SER A 24 -7.11 17.20 -28.80
N LYS A 25 -7.11 17.55 -27.51
CA LYS A 25 -6.47 18.73 -26.91
C LYS A 25 -5.55 18.33 -25.77
N ILE A 26 -4.34 18.86 -25.78
CA ILE A 26 -3.41 18.72 -24.64
C ILE A 26 -3.72 19.77 -23.57
N VAL A 27 -3.69 19.35 -22.32
CA VAL A 27 -3.88 20.21 -21.15
C VAL A 27 -2.77 19.89 -20.15
N ILE A 28 -2.08 20.92 -19.67
CA ILE A 28 -1.18 20.81 -18.51
C ILE A 28 -1.71 21.71 -17.40
N GLN A 29 -1.80 21.15 -16.20
CA GLN A 29 -2.29 21.85 -15.01
C GLN A 29 -1.35 21.62 -13.84
N SER A 30 -1.09 22.67 -13.08
CA SER A 30 -0.38 22.64 -11.82
C SER A 30 -1.34 22.96 -10.67
N SER A 31 -1.13 22.33 -9.52
CA SER A 31 -1.85 22.61 -8.29
C SER A 31 -0.89 22.43 -7.10
N PRO A 32 -0.52 23.50 -6.39
CA PRO A 32 -0.76 24.91 -6.73
C PRO A 32 0.02 25.37 -7.98
N ASP A 33 -0.34 26.52 -8.53
CA ASP A 33 0.35 27.23 -9.63
C ASP A 33 1.56 28.07 -9.16
N TYR A 34 1.73 28.21 -7.84
CA TYR A 34 2.90 28.81 -7.21
C TYR A 34 3.41 27.98 -6.03
N LEU A 35 4.69 28.12 -5.71
CA LEU A 35 5.30 27.52 -4.54
C LEU A 35 5.61 28.57 -3.48
N LEU A 36 5.00 28.44 -2.32
CA LEU A 36 5.43 29.12 -1.10
C LEU A 36 6.61 28.33 -0.55
N GLN A 37 7.77 28.97 -0.59
CA GLN A 37 9.00 28.33 -0.16
C GLN A 37 8.87 27.76 1.25
N ASP A 38 9.21 26.47 1.40
CA ASP A 38 9.21 25.72 2.67
C ASP A 38 7.83 25.52 3.34
N LEU A 39 6.75 26.08 2.77
CA LEU A 39 5.37 25.90 3.26
C LEU A 39 4.52 24.98 2.37
N THR A 40 4.75 24.99 1.05
CA THR A 40 4.01 24.10 0.14
C THR A 40 4.34 22.64 0.46
N ARG A 41 3.32 21.86 0.82
CA ARG A 41 3.47 20.43 1.17
C ARG A 41 3.43 19.50 -0.03
N THR A 42 2.71 19.91 -1.06
CA THR A 42 2.46 19.07 -2.23
C THR A 42 2.35 19.95 -3.46
N LEU A 43 3.07 19.57 -4.51
CA LEU A 43 2.90 20.10 -5.85
C LEU A 43 2.48 18.94 -6.75
N THR A 44 1.35 19.12 -7.43
CA THR A 44 0.89 18.18 -8.46
C THR A 44 0.92 18.87 -9.81
N ILE A 45 1.55 18.23 -10.79
CA ILE A 45 1.48 18.63 -12.20
C ILE A 45 0.86 17.48 -12.98
N ARG A 46 -0.24 17.74 -13.67
CA ARG A 46 -0.95 16.77 -14.51
C ARG A 46 -0.91 17.22 -15.95
N CYS A 47 -0.41 16.36 -16.82
CA CYS A 47 -0.53 16.50 -18.26
C CYS A 47 -1.51 15.47 -18.80
N SER A 48 -2.53 15.91 -19.50
CA SER A 48 -3.60 15.07 -20.03
C SER A 48 -3.91 15.40 -21.49
N LEU A 49 -4.31 14.38 -22.25
CA LEU A 49 -4.93 14.53 -23.55
C LEU A 49 -6.43 14.32 -23.39
N MET A 50 -7.22 15.32 -23.75
CA MET A 50 -8.68 15.28 -23.68
C MET A 50 -9.27 15.28 -25.08
N ASP A 51 -10.34 14.51 -25.30
CA ASP A 51 -11.12 14.59 -26.53
C ASP A 51 -12.13 15.76 -26.43
N THR A 52 -12.30 16.51 -27.52
CA THR A 52 -13.07 17.76 -27.62
C THR A 52 -14.32 17.59 -28.47
N ASP A 53 -15.36 18.37 -28.15
CA ASP A 53 -16.58 18.47 -28.93
C ASP A 53 -16.45 19.55 -30.02
N ALA A 54 -16.38 19.16 -31.29
CA ALA A 54 -16.37 20.07 -32.45
C ALA A 54 -15.12 21.00 -32.51
N PRO A 55 -14.74 21.51 -33.70
CA PRO A 55 -13.50 22.26 -33.85
C PRO A 55 -13.69 23.69 -33.30
N SER A 56 -13.01 24.00 -32.19
CA SER A 56 -12.66 25.40 -31.88
C SER A 56 -11.83 25.94 -33.04
N GLY A 57 -12.36 26.98 -33.70
CA GLY A 57 -11.75 27.55 -34.90
C GLY A 57 -10.28 27.96 -34.73
N GLN A 58 -9.59 27.92 -35.88
CA GLN A 58 -8.18 28.26 -36.12
C GLN A 58 -7.14 27.31 -35.52
N VAL A 59 -6.79 26.29 -36.33
CA VAL A 59 -5.50 25.60 -36.26
C VAL A 59 -4.38 26.64 -36.43
N GLY A 60 -3.82 27.08 -35.32
CA GLY A 60 -2.57 27.82 -35.31
C GLY A 60 -1.44 26.87 -35.69
N ARG A 61 -1.17 26.69 -37.00
CA ARG A 61 0.14 26.20 -37.45
C ARG A 61 1.19 27.28 -37.15
N ARG A 62 1.57 27.43 -35.89
CA ARG A 62 2.85 28.07 -35.53
C ARG A 62 3.93 27.00 -35.66
N ALA A 63 5.12 27.44 -36.09
CA ALA A 63 6.25 26.62 -36.52
C ALA A 63 6.38 25.26 -35.81
N ALA A 64 6.32 24.16 -36.58
CA ALA A 64 6.87 22.81 -36.39
C ALA A 64 7.08 22.19 -34.98
N GLY A 65 6.46 22.69 -33.91
CA GLY A 65 6.78 22.24 -32.55
C GLY A 65 5.71 22.42 -31.48
N ASP A 66 4.62 23.13 -31.75
CA ASP A 66 3.61 23.44 -30.71
C ASP A 66 2.18 23.17 -31.22
N LEU A 67 1.85 21.88 -31.40
CA LEU A 67 0.48 21.45 -31.70
C LEU A 67 -0.27 21.30 -30.37
N THR A 68 -1.30 22.11 -30.16
CA THR A 68 -2.10 22.06 -28.91
C THR A 68 -3.43 21.34 -29.09
N GLU A 69 -3.96 21.31 -30.31
CA GLU A 69 -5.27 20.73 -30.64
C GLU A 69 -5.24 20.10 -32.06
N THR A 70 -6.01 19.02 -32.26
CA THR A 70 -6.27 18.39 -33.58
C THR A 70 -7.73 18.50 -33.97
N GLN A 71 -8.01 18.42 -35.29
CA GLN A 71 -9.39 18.43 -35.83
C GLN A 71 -10.10 17.07 -35.73
N LEU A 72 -9.32 16.00 -35.56
CA LEU A 72 -9.77 14.63 -35.39
C LEU A 72 -9.12 14.05 -34.13
N ASP A 73 -9.84 13.19 -33.42
CA ASP A 73 -9.29 12.45 -32.29
C ASP A 73 -8.09 11.61 -32.73
N VAL A 74 -7.08 11.53 -31.86
CA VAL A 74 -5.98 10.60 -32.09
C VAL A 74 -6.43 9.16 -31.84
N GLN A 75 -5.83 8.21 -32.55
CA GLN A 75 -6.18 6.80 -32.41
C GLN A 75 -5.49 6.14 -31.21
N SER A 76 -4.22 6.49 -30.96
CA SER A 76 -3.46 5.94 -29.84
C SER A 76 -2.36 6.88 -29.38
N VAL A 77 -2.06 6.83 -28.08
CA VAL A 77 -0.94 7.55 -27.47
C VAL A 77 0.22 6.57 -27.23
N THR A 78 1.39 6.90 -27.77
CA THR A 78 2.59 6.05 -27.69
C THR A 78 3.49 6.43 -26.52
N ALA A 79 3.60 7.72 -26.20
CA ALA A 79 4.37 8.20 -25.06
C ALA A 79 3.90 9.57 -24.56
N ILE A 80 4.09 9.82 -23.27
CA ILE A 80 3.98 11.14 -22.63
C ILE A 80 5.30 11.42 -21.92
N SER A 81 5.91 12.56 -22.18
CA SER A 81 7.13 12.99 -21.49
C SER A 81 7.00 14.43 -21.02
N VAL A 82 7.54 14.72 -19.84
CA VAL A 82 7.53 16.06 -19.27
C VAL A 82 8.96 16.48 -18.99
N VAL A 83 9.31 17.67 -19.44
CA VAL A 83 10.60 18.30 -19.18
C VAL A 83 10.42 19.57 -18.36
N ARG A 84 11.44 19.91 -17.57
CA ARG A 84 11.48 21.16 -16.80
C ARG A 84 12.63 22.06 -17.24
N ASN A 85 12.42 23.36 -17.05
CA ASN A 85 13.39 24.43 -17.25
C ASN A 85 13.87 24.62 -18.69
N SER A 86 14.59 25.72 -18.94
CA SER A 86 15.15 26.07 -20.26
C SER A 86 16.20 25.10 -20.79
N GLN A 87 16.74 24.22 -19.94
CA GLN A 87 17.69 23.16 -20.31
C GLN A 87 17.02 21.84 -20.71
N ALA A 88 15.69 21.78 -20.72
CA ALA A 88 14.91 20.59 -21.07
C ALA A 88 15.29 19.35 -20.24
N GLU A 89 15.44 19.51 -18.93
CA GLU A 89 15.73 18.38 -18.04
C GLU A 89 14.53 17.43 -17.99
N PRO A 90 14.69 16.14 -18.28
CA PRO A 90 13.58 15.18 -18.26
C PRO A 90 13.13 14.90 -16.82
N VAL A 91 11.82 15.04 -16.57
CA VAL A 91 11.23 14.88 -15.23
C VAL A 91 10.55 13.53 -15.08
N ALA A 92 9.70 13.19 -16.04
CA ALA A 92 8.90 11.97 -16.03
C ALA A 92 8.62 11.52 -17.46
N ASN A 93 8.48 10.20 -17.62
CA ASN A 93 8.14 9.59 -18.89
C ASN A 93 7.17 8.43 -18.67
N LEU A 94 6.29 8.23 -19.64
CA LEU A 94 5.38 7.11 -19.75
C LEU A 94 5.37 6.65 -21.21
N THR A 95 5.78 5.41 -21.48
CA THR A 95 5.80 4.84 -22.83
C THR A 95 4.86 3.65 -22.96
N SER A 96 4.53 3.20 -24.17
CA SER A 96 3.65 2.04 -24.38
C SER A 96 4.26 0.72 -23.89
N GLN A 97 5.60 0.65 -23.86
CA GLN A 97 6.39 -0.48 -23.35
C GLN A 97 7.70 0.03 -22.72
N PRO A 98 7.89 -0.11 -21.39
CA PRO A 98 6.92 -0.55 -20.39
C PRO A 98 5.83 0.51 -20.13
N SER A 99 4.58 0.08 -19.94
CA SER A 99 3.44 0.98 -19.69
C SER A 99 3.35 1.53 -18.26
N ALA A 100 4.49 1.66 -17.59
CA ALA A 100 4.58 2.25 -16.26
C ALA A 100 5.12 3.67 -16.39
N ALA A 101 4.52 4.62 -15.67
CA ALA A 101 5.07 5.95 -15.57
C ALA A 101 6.31 5.92 -14.66
N VAL A 102 7.39 6.55 -15.09
CA VAL A 102 8.70 6.48 -14.43
C VAL A 102 9.19 7.90 -14.14
N PRO A 103 9.59 8.21 -12.88
CA PRO A 103 10.33 9.42 -12.58
C PRO A 103 11.74 9.32 -13.17
N LEU A 104 12.23 10.41 -13.75
CA LEU A 104 13.59 10.53 -14.30
C LEU A 104 14.49 11.43 -13.46
N THR A 105 13.90 12.17 -12.51
CA THR A 105 14.57 13.04 -11.56
C THR A 105 13.82 13.03 -10.23
N ASP A 106 14.37 13.68 -9.20
CA ASP A 106 13.75 13.84 -7.87
C ASP A 106 13.25 12.53 -7.23
N PHE A 107 13.97 11.42 -7.43
CA PHE A 107 13.54 10.05 -7.07
C PHE A 107 13.08 9.86 -5.61
N THR A 108 13.48 10.74 -4.70
CA THR A 108 13.11 10.67 -3.27
C THR A 108 11.78 11.34 -2.95
N SER A 109 11.39 12.37 -3.70
CA SER A 109 10.23 13.20 -3.41
C SER A 109 9.15 13.16 -4.48
N LEU A 110 9.48 12.76 -5.71
CA LEU A 110 8.58 12.69 -6.85
C LEU A 110 7.93 11.30 -6.98
N LYS A 111 6.60 11.28 -6.99
CA LYS A 111 5.78 10.14 -7.39
C LYS A 111 5.15 10.42 -8.74
N VAL A 112 5.15 9.43 -9.62
CA VAL A 112 4.60 9.55 -10.98
C VAL A 112 3.62 8.42 -11.23
N HIS A 113 2.45 8.75 -11.76
CA HIS A 113 1.46 7.81 -12.26
C HIS A 113 0.88 8.30 -13.57
N GLY A 114 0.41 7.38 -14.40
CA GLY A 114 -0.14 7.76 -15.70
C GLY A 114 -0.75 6.57 -16.41
N SER A 115 -1.51 6.87 -17.45
CA SER A 115 -2.15 5.89 -18.30
C SER A 115 -2.11 6.37 -19.74
N LEU A 116 -1.66 5.48 -20.64
CA LEU A 116 -1.84 5.63 -22.08
C LEU A 116 -3.13 4.89 -22.40
N GLY A 117 -4.25 5.60 -22.62
CA GLY A 117 -5.54 4.95 -22.88
C GLY A 117 -5.43 3.94 -24.02
N LYS A 118 -5.51 2.65 -23.68
CA LYS A 118 -5.56 1.56 -24.66
C LYS A 118 -7.03 1.32 -24.98
N ASN A 119 -7.39 1.33 -26.27
CA ASN A 119 -8.77 1.16 -26.75
C ASN A 119 -9.73 2.26 -26.27
N HIS A 120 -9.29 3.52 -26.30
CA HIS A 120 -10.14 4.65 -25.95
C HIS A 120 -11.35 4.72 -26.90
N VAL A 121 -12.55 4.81 -26.33
CA VAL A 121 -13.77 5.09 -27.07
C VAL A 121 -13.96 6.59 -26.98
N SER A 122 -13.81 7.29 -28.10
CA SER A 122 -13.95 8.75 -28.15
C SER A 122 -15.31 9.16 -27.61
N SER A 123 -15.28 9.96 -26.54
CA SER A 123 -16.45 10.53 -25.90
C SER A 123 -16.19 12.01 -25.67
N PRO A 124 -17.23 12.85 -25.72
CA PRO A 124 -17.15 14.24 -25.31
C PRO A 124 -16.40 14.42 -24.00
N ASN A 125 -15.32 15.20 -24.00
CA ASN A 125 -14.53 15.55 -22.81
C ASN A 125 -13.93 14.36 -22.04
N SER A 126 -13.72 13.21 -22.69
CA SER A 126 -13.05 12.08 -22.05
C SER A 126 -11.53 12.24 -22.05
N GLU A 127 -10.89 11.82 -20.97
CA GLU A 127 -9.44 11.79 -20.85
C GLU A 127 -8.87 10.56 -21.55
N HIS A 128 -8.17 10.79 -22.66
CA HIS A 128 -7.58 9.73 -23.46
C HIS A 128 -6.30 9.19 -22.82
N ALA A 129 -5.43 10.07 -22.35
CA ALA A 129 -4.20 9.68 -21.68
C ALA A 129 -3.76 10.75 -20.70
N PHE A 130 -3.01 10.36 -19.67
CA PHE A 130 -2.48 11.31 -18.71
C PHE A 130 -1.17 10.84 -18.08
N LEU A 131 -0.41 11.82 -17.60
CA LEU A 131 0.76 11.67 -16.76
C LEU A 131 0.66 12.69 -15.62
N GLU A 132 0.65 12.20 -14.39
CA GLU A 132 0.60 13.02 -13.18
C GLU A 132 1.87 12.82 -12.36
N MET A 133 2.41 13.93 -11.91
CA MET A 133 3.63 14.02 -11.13
C MET A 133 3.31 14.73 -9.82
N GLN A 134 3.66 14.11 -8.70
CA GLN A 134 3.37 14.62 -7.37
C GLN A 134 4.65 14.70 -6.54
N TRP A 135 5.06 15.91 -6.18
CA TRP A 135 6.17 16.15 -5.27
C TRP A 135 5.67 16.33 -3.84
N ALA A 136 6.27 15.61 -2.90
CA ALA A 136 6.14 15.90 -1.48
C ALA A 136 7.19 16.95 -1.06
N HIS A 137 6.74 18.02 -0.41
CA HIS A 137 7.58 19.14 0.04
C HIS A 137 8.47 19.73 -1.07
N PRO A 138 7.87 20.25 -2.16
CA PRO A 138 8.61 20.86 -3.27
C PRO A 138 9.46 22.05 -2.78
N GLY A 139 10.66 22.19 -3.36
CA GLY A 139 11.57 23.29 -3.10
C GLY A 139 11.72 24.21 -4.31
N ARG A 140 12.72 25.10 -4.25
CA ARG A 140 13.00 26.06 -5.33
C ARG A 140 13.31 25.38 -6.67
N ASN A 141 13.85 24.17 -6.65
CA ASN A 141 14.20 23.41 -7.86
C ASN A 141 12.99 22.92 -8.67
N GLN A 142 11.79 22.98 -8.10
CA GLN A 142 10.52 22.63 -8.76
C GLN A 142 9.74 23.88 -9.26
N THR A 143 10.37 25.05 -9.24
CA THR A 143 9.82 26.28 -9.84
C THR A 143 10.22 26.40 -11.31
N GLY A 144 9.53 27.23 -12.08
CA GLY A 144 9.84 27.50 -13.48
C GLY A 144 8.90 26.82 -14.48
N GLY A 145 9.35 26.75 -15.73
CA GLY A 145 8.56 26.23 -16.84
C GLY A 145 8.61 24.71 -16.96
N TYR A 146 7.45 24.09 -17.09
CA TYR A 146 7.27 22.68 -17.41
C TYR A 146 6.63 22.55 -18.77
N THR A 147 7.21 21.74 -19.66
CA THR A 147 6.65 21.45 -20.98
C THR A 147 6.30 19.98 -21.06
N CYS A 148 5.04 19.70 -21.42
CA CYS A 148 4.58 18.34 -21.67
C CYS A 148 4.54 18.05 -23.16
N PHE A 149 5.07 16.90 -23.55
CA PHE A 149 5.00 16.36 -24.90
C PHE A 149 4.19 15.06 -24.91
N ILE A 150 3.16 15.00 -25.75
CA ILE A 150 2.36 13.79 -25.97
C ILE A 150 2.59 13.32 -27.41
N HIS A 151 3.18 12.13 -27.55
CA HIS A 151 3.36 11.46 -28.84
C HIS A 151 2.15 10.57 -29.10
N ALA A 152 1.44 10.84 -30.19
CA ALA A 152 0.27 10.10 -30.58
C ALA A 152 0.31 9.75 -32.07
N VAL A 153 -0.59 8.86 -32.47
CA VAL A 153 -0.80 8.44 -33.84
C VAL A 153 -2.26 8.72 -34.20
N ASP A 154 -2.49 9.43 -35.30
CA ASP A 154 -3.84 9.72 -35.80
C ASP A 154 -4.49 8.50 -36.47
N ALA A 155 -5.75 8.63 -36.89
CA ALA A 155 -6.50 7.57 -37.56
C ALA A 155 -5.90 7.14 -38.91
N GLN A 156 -5.03 7.94 -39.52
CA GLN A 156 -4.33 7.64 -40.77
C GLN A 156 -2.97 6.97 -40.53
N GLY A 157 -2.56 6.79 -39.27
CA GLY A 157 -1.26 6.20 -38.92
C GLY A 157 -0.12 7.21 -38.89
N GLN A 158 -0.39 8.52 -38.97
CA GLN A 158 0.65 9.56 -38.92
C GLN A 158 0.96 9.92 -37.47
N SER A 159 2.26 10.12 -37.18
CA SER A 159 2.69 10.56 -35.86
C SER A 159 2.43 12.05 -35.69
N VAL A 160 1.76 12.41 -34.60
CA VAL A 160 1.52 13.78 -34.15
C VAL A 160 2.10 13.97 -32.76
N VAL A 161 2.67 15.15 -32.50
CA VAL A 161 3.26 15.48 -31.20
C VAL A 161 2.57 16.72 -30.67
N PHE A 162 1.88 16.57 -29.55
CA PHE A 162 1.30 17.71 -28.84
C PHE A 162 2.32 18.30 -27.87
N SER A 163 2.28 19.62 -27.71
CA SER A 163 3.13 20.35 -26.77
C SER A 163 2.33 21.45 -26.09
N THR A 164 2.53 21.62 -24.78
CA THR A 164 2.02 22.73 -23.99
C THR A 164 2.88 22.93 -22.76
N SER A 165 2.88 24.14 -22.20
CA SER A 165 3.69 24.48 -21.03
C SER A 165 2.89 25.13 -19.91
N ALA A 166 3.27 24.85 -18.67
CA ALA A 166 2.83 25.53 -17.46
C ALA A 166 4.03 26.18 -16.75
N GLU A 167 3.82 27.32 -16.12
CA GLU A 167 4.83 27.99 -15.32
C GLU A 167 4.44 27.94 -13.85
N ILE A 168 5.39 27.58 -13.00
CA ILE A 168 5.20 27.52 -11.56
C ILE A 168 5.98 28.66 -10.94
N ALA A 169 5.24 29.64 -10.42
CA ALA A 169 5.84 30.82 -9.80
C ALA A 169 6.46 30.50 -8.45
N GLN A 170 7.48 31.26 -8.07
CA GLN A 170 8.00 31.26 -6.70
C GLN A 170 7.38 32.42 -5.93
N GLU A 171 6.78 32.13 -4.79
CA GLU A 171 6.30 33.13 -3.86
C GLU A 171 7.00 33.00 -2.50
N PHE A 172 7.22 34.15 -1.87
CA PHE A 172 7.76 34.20 -0.51
C PHE A 172 6.62 34.25 0.49
N PRO A 173 6.68 33.45 1.56
CA PRO A 173 5.63 33.46 2.57
C PRO A 173 5.54 34.81 3.27
N SER A 174 4.31 35.29 3.48
CA SER A 174 4.05 36.47 4.29
C SER A 174 4.15 36.15 5.78
N SER A 175 4.17 37.19 6.63
CA SER A 175 4.10 37.01 8.08
C SER A 175 2.82 36.29 8.52
N ASP A 176 1.70 36.54 7.84
CA ASP A 176 0.43 35.87 8.14
C ASP A 176 0.47 34.38 7.78
N ASP A 177 1.14 34.02 6.68
CA ASP A 177 1.33 32.61 6.29
C ASP A 177 2.18 31.85 7.31
N MET A 178 3.24 32.50 7.81
CA MET A 178 4.10 31.92 8.85
C MET A 178 3.35 31.76 10.17
N LEU A 179 2.60 32.77 10.60
CA LEU A 179 1.78 32.69 11.82
C LEU A 179 0.70 31.61 11.70
N GLY A 180 0.06 31.50 10.54
CA GLY A 180 -0.89 30.43 10.25
C GLY A 180 -0.25 29.04 10.32
N HIS A 181 0.96 28.89 9.76
CA HIS A 181 1.69 27.63 9.82
C HIS A 181 2.10 27.25 11.25
N ILE A 182 2.59 28.21 12.04
CA ILE A 182 2.94 28.00 13.46
C ILE A 182 1.71 27.55 14.25
N SER A 183 0.57 28.24 14.09
CA SER A 183 -0.68 27.86 14.75
C SER A 183 -1.15 26.46 14.33
N GLN A 184 -0.94 26.09 13.07
CA GLN A 184 -1.25 24.73 12.59
C GLN A 184 -0.29 23.67 13.16
N LEU A 185 0.98 24.00 13.33
CA LEU A 185 1.96 23.12 13.98
C LEU A 185 1.61 22.90 15.45
N GLU A 186 1.26 23.96 16.20
CA GLU A 186 0.81 23.86 17.58
C GLU A 186 -0.38 22.91 17.73
N LYS A 187 -1.42 23.06 16.89
CA LYS A 187 -2.57 22.14 16.85
C LYS A 187 -2.17 20.69 16.53
N THR A 188 -1.17 20.52 15.66
CA THR A 188 -0.70 19.18 15.28
C THR A 188 0.06 18.53 16.44
N VAL A 189 0.85 19.30 17.19
CA VAL A 189 1.54 18.83 18.40
C VAL A 189 0.53 18.38 19.45
N GLU A 190 -0.49 19.19 19.74
CA GLU A 190 -1.58 18.82 20.66
C GLU A 190 -2.26 17.53 20.24
N SER A 191 -2.60 17.38 18.95
CA SER A 191 -3.21 16.17 18.41
C SER A 191 -2.30 14.94 18.51
N LEU A 192 -1.00 15.09 18.28
CA LEU A 192 -0.04 14.00 18.42
C LEU A 192 0.11 13.56 19.88
N GLU A 193 0.11 14.49 20.83
CA GLU A 193 0.13 14.18 22.26
C GLU A 193 -1.10 13.38 22.70
N GLU A 194 -2.29 13.73 22.20
CA GLU A 194 -3.51 12.96 22.46
C GLU A 194 -3.41 11.54 21.91
N ARG A 195 -2.89 11.40 20.67
CA ARG A 195 -2.67 10.08 20.06
C ARG A 195 -1.64 9.26 20.83
N LEU A 196 -0.59 9.87 21.35
CA LEU A 196 0.40 9.19 22.19
C LEU A 196 -0.23 8.64 23.46
N LYS A 197 -1.04 9.45 24.17
CA LYS A 197 -1.78 8.99 25.35
C LYS A 197 -2.71 7.81 25.02
N ALA A 198 -3.37 7.85 23.86
CA ALA A 198 -4.24 6.76 23.42
C ALA A 198 -3.45 5.47 23.10
N VAL A 199 -2.28 5.60 22.48
CA VAL A 199 -1.38 4.46 22.20
C VAL A 199 -0.80 3.91 23.51
N GLU A 200 -0.38 4.74 24.45
CA GLU A 200 0.10 4.32 25.77
C GLU A 200 -0.98 3.58 26.56
N SER A 201 -2.23 4.05 26.51
CA SER A 201 -3.34 3.34 27.16
C SER A 201 -3.58 1.96 26.54
N SER A 202 -3.38 1.80 25.24
CA SER A 202 -3.55 0.50 24.57
C SER A 202 -2.33 -0.43 24.76
N THR A 203 -1.11 0.09 24.86
CA THR A 203 0.09 -0.71 25.18
C THR A 203 0.16 -1.09 26.66
N GLY A 204 -0.36 -0.27 27.57
CA GLY A 204 -0.51 -0.61 28.98
C GLY A 204 -1.40 -1.83 29.23
N LEU A 205 -2.36 -2.09 28.33
CA LEU A 205 -3.19 -3.30 28.30
C LEU A 205 -2.47 -4.52 27.71
N LEU A 206 -1.36 -4.32 27.01
CA LEU A 206 -0.51 -5.36 26.41
C LEU A 206 0.71 -5.70 27.27
N LYS A 207 0.59 -5.67 28.60
CA LYS A 207 1.55 -6.41 29.43
C LYS A 207 1.41 -7.87 29.05
N ALA A 208 2.45 -8.44 28.45
CA ALA A 208 2.50 -9.85 28.14
C ALA A 208 2.10 -10.62 29.42
N PRO A 209 1.09 -11.51 29.37
CA PRO A 209 0.73 -12.29 30.55
C PRO A 209 1.98 -13.02 31.01
N HIS A 210 2.24 -12.98 32.33
CA HIS A 210 3.35 -13.73 32.89
C HIS A 210 3.21 -15.18 32.44
N ALA A 211 4.25 -15.69 31.78
CA ALA A 211 4.29 -17.04 31.25
C ALA A 211 5.68 -17.61 31.45
N GLU A 212 5.74 -18.87 31.87
CA GLU A 212 6.98 -19.62 32.04
C GLU A 212 6.86 -20.96 31.34
N GLU A 213 7.98 -21.46 30.81
CA GLU A 213 8.08 -22.78 30.19
C GLU A 213 9.28 -23.56 30.74
N GLY A 214 9.24 -24.88 30.57
CA GLY A 214 10.35 -25.73 30.91
C GLY A 214 10.13 -27.18 30.54
N MET A 215 11.00 -28.05 31.06
CA MET A 215 10.92 -29.48 30.84
C MET A 215 11.27 -30.27 32.10
N VAL A 216 10.70 -31.46 32.21
CA VAL A 216 11.01 -32.48 33.21
C VAL A 216 11.38 -33.76 32.46
N GLU A 217 12.45 -34.41 32.88
CA GLU A 217 12.83 -35.73 32.38
C GLU A 217 12.60 -36.79 33.45
N CYS A 218 11.74 -37.75 33.13
CA CYS A 218 11.46 -38.93 33.94
C CYS A 218 12.21 -40.10 33.30
N VAL A 219 13.30 -40.51 33.93
CA VAL A 219 14.19 -41.58 33.43
C VAL A 219 13.84 -42.91 34.09
N ASP A 220 14.11 -44.00 33.38
CA ASP A 220 14.08 -45.40 33.84
C ASP A 220 12.94 -45.76 34.81
N SER A 221 11.88 -46.34 34.27
CA SER A 221 10.70 -46.75 35.03
C SER A 221 10.93 -47.82 36.09
N ASP A 222 12.09 -48.48 36.14
CA ASP A 222 12.42 -49.39 37.25
C ASP A 222 12.76 -48.64 38.54
N SER A 223 13.19 -47.38 38.42
CA SER A 223 13.48 -46.51 39.57
C SER A 223 12.23 -45.81 40.13
N TRP A 224 11.08 -45.98 39.49
CA TRP A 224 9.84 -45.30 39.86
C TRP A 224 9.18 -45.96 41.05
N ASN A 225 8.51 -45.15 41.88
CA ASN A 225 7.80 -45.64 43.04
C ASN A 225 6.61 -46.50 42.61
N GLN A 226 6.42 -47.64 43.26
CA GLN A 226 5.24 -48.46 43.03
C GLN A 226 3.98 -47.79 43.56
N ASP A 227 2.86 -48.01 42.86
CA ASP A 227 1.54 -47.58 43.28
C ASP A 227 1.21 -48.19 44.66
N PRO A 228 0.95 -47.38 45.69
CA PRO A 228 0.61 -47.90 47.02
C PRO A 228 -0.70 -48.69 47.03
N TYR A 229 -1.55 -48.57 46.00
CA TYR A 229 -2.83 -49.27 45.89
C TYR A 229 -2.74 -50.61 45.12
N GLY A 230 -1.54 -51.04 44.72
CA GLY A 230 -1.32 -52.40 44.20
C GLY A 230 -1.78 -52.64 42.76
N ASN A 231 -2.07 -51.60 41.98
CA ASN A 231 -2.56 -51.72 40.60
C ASN A 231 -1.45 -51.98 39.56
N ASN A 232 -0.26 -52.42 39.99
CA ASN A 232 0.95 -52.51 39.15
C ASN A 232 1.27 -51.18 38.42
N GLY A 233 0.93 -50.05 39.04
CA GLY A 233 1.30 -48.72 38.58
C GLY A 233 2.68 -48.33 39.11
N ARG A 234 3.40 -47.51 38.34
CA ARG A 234 4.70 -46.95 38.70
C ARG A 234 4.69 -45.46 38.40
N TYR A 235 5.21 -44.65 39.33
CA TYR A 235 5.22 -43.19 39.21
C TYR A 235 6.51 -42.55 39.72
N VAL A 236 6.90 -41.46 39.09
CA VAL A 236 7.94 -40.56 39.60
C VAL A 236 7.41 -39.12 39.62
N PHE A 237 7.82 -38.37 40.64
CA PHE A 237 7.36 -37.01 40.89
C PHE A 237 8.52 -36.04 40.74
N HIS A 238 8.33 -34.97 39.96
CA HIS A 238 9.30 -33.89 39.81
C HIS A 238 8.66 -32.56 40.16
N THR A 239 9.21 -31.87 41.15
CA THR A 239 8.72 -30.55 41.56
C THR A 239 9.37 -29.47 40.71
N VAL A 240 8.53 -28.66 40.07
CA VAL A 240 8.91 -27.47 39.31
C VAL A 240 8.57 -26.24 40.15
N LYS A 241 9.53 -25.34 40.31
CA LYS A 241 9.31 -24.01 40.90
C LYS A 241 9.29 -22.97 39.80
N PHE A 242 8.31 -22.07 39.84
CA PHE A 242 8.30 -20.92 38.96
C PHE A 242 9.44 -19.97 39.32
N GLN A 243 10.06 -19.35 38.33
CA GLN A 243 11.10 -18.35 38.53
C GLN A 243 10.54 -17.13 39.25
N THR A 244 9.32 -16.73 38.89
CA THR A 244 8.57 -15.68 39.57
C THR A 244 7.25 -16.26 40.08
N PRO A 245 6.95 -16.18 41.39
CA PRO A 245 5.64 -16.57 41.88
C PRO A 245 4.52 -15.80 41.19
N TYR A 246 3.46 -16.51 40.80
CA TYR A 246 2.26 -15.90 40.27
C TYR A 246 1.40 -15.25 41.37
N ASP A 247 0.49 -14.35 41.01
CA ASP A 247 -0.48 -13.79 41.97
C ASP A 247 -1.55 -14.82 42.40
N ARG A 248 -1.81 -15.79 41.52
CA ARG A 248 -2.75 -16.91 41.69
C ARG A 248 -2.21 -18.14 40.95
N PRO A 249 -2.62 -19.37 41.30
CA PRO A 249 -2.21 -20.56 40.55
C PRO A 249 -2.47 -20.40 39.03
N PRO A 250 -1.45 -20.55 38.17
CA PRO A 250 -1.58 -20.35 36.73
C PRO A 250 -2.28 -21.53 36.06
N MET A 251 -2.67 -21.38 34.78
CA MET A 251 -2.97 -22.54 33.94
C MET A 251 -1.66 -23.18 33.52
N VAL A 252 -1.53 -24.50 33.67
CA VAL A 252 -0.35 -25.27 33.23
C VAL A 252 -0.79 -26.33 32.22
N SER A 253 -0.10 -26.40 31.09
CA SER A 253 -0.26 -27.46 30.09
C SER A 253 1.01 -28.29 30.02
N LEU A 254 0.85 -29.61 29.99
CA LEU A 254 1.93 -30.57 29.79
C LEU A 254 1.88 -31.13 28.36
N GLY A 255 3.03 -31.50 27.83
CA GLY A 255 3.15 -32.23 26.56
C GLY A 255 4.38 -33.14 26.58
N ILE A 256 4.20 -34.40 26.18
CA ILE A 256 5.32 -35.33 25.99
C ILE A 256 6.00 -34.98 24.67
N ASP A 257 7.28 -34.62 24.70
CA ASP A 257 8.07 -34.28 23.49
C ASP A 257 9.23 -35.26 23.23
N LEU A 258 9.42 -36.24 24.11
CA LEU A 258 10.31 -37.39 23.92
C LEU A 258 9.75 -38.59 24.68
N LEU A 259 9.74 -39.75 24.03
CA LEU A 259 9.33 -41.03 24.61
C LEU A 259 10.23 -42.14 24.06
N ASP A 260 10.90 -42.84 24.97
CA ASP A 260 11.75 -44.00 24.72
C ASP A 260 11.26 -45.16 25.58
N GLU A 261 10.78 -46.21 24.94
CA GLU A 261 10.00 -47.30 25.54
C GLU A 261 10.40 -48.64 24.94
N SER A 262 10.30 -49.72 25.72
CA SER A 262 10.60 -51.08 25.27
C SER A 262 9.49 -51.64 24.39
N SER A 263 9.86 -52.18 23.22
CA SER A 263 8.92 -52.85 22.32
C SER A 263 8.33 -54.18 22.86
N ASP A 264 8.70 -54.61 24.06
CA ASP A 264 8.29 -55.90 24.63
C ASP A 264 6.86 -55.89 25.21
N ALA A 265 6.25 -54.72 25.38
CA ALA A 265 4.92 -54.55 25.96
C ALA A 265 4.11 -53.49 25.20
N TYR A 266 2.84 -53.30 25.59
CA TYR A 266 2.04 -52.20 25.07
C TYR A 266 2.48 -50.87 25.68
N LEU A 267 2.51 -49.81 24.87
CA LEU A 267 2.79 -48.46 25.35
C LEU A 267 1.68 -47.98 26.29
N ARG A 268 2.06 -47.66 27.53
CA ARG A 268 1.19 -47.08 28.56
C ARG A 268 1.94 -46.01 29.32
N VAL A 269 1.65 -44.75 29.02
CA VAL A 269 2.27 -43.59 29.65
C VAL A 269 1.20 -42.55 29.95
N HIS A 270 1.29 -41.93 31.12
CA HIS A 270 0.48 -40.75 31.45
C HIS A 270 1.33 -39.74 32.21
N THR A 271 0.94 -38.48 32.09
CA THR A 271 1.59 -37.36 32.77
C THR A 271 0.52 -36.47 33.37
N ASP A 272 0.60 -36.22 34.67
CA ASP A 272 -0.36 -35.39 35.39
C ASP A 272 0.33 -34.24 36.10
N ILE A 273 -0.45 -33.20 36.37
CA ILE A 273 -0.07 -32.10 37.25
C ILE A 273 -0.64 -32.39 38.63
N ASP A 274 0.21 -32.30 39.65
CA ASP A 274 -0.17 -32.40 41.05
C ASP A 274 0.34 -31.17 41.83
N ASN A 275 -0.26 -30.88 42.98
CA ASN A 275 0.14 -29.80 43.90
C ASN A 275 0.39 -28.43 43.21
N LEU A 276 -0.47 -28.05 42.26
CA LEU A 276 -0.36 -26.76 41.57
C LEU A 276 -0.67 -25.61 42.54
N THR A 277 0.31 -24.74 42.71
CA THR A 277 0.23 -23.53 43.52
C THR A 277 0.72 -22.32 42.72
N LYS A 278 0.72 -21.14 43.34
CA LYS A 278 1.29 -19.93 42.73
C LYS A 278 2.83 -19.96 42.62
N ASP A 279 3.49 -20.82 43.40
CA ASP A 279 4.95 -20.88 43.51
C ASP A 279 5.56 -22.01 42.66
N GLY A 280 4.73 -22.97 42.23
CA GLY A 280 5.17 -24.13 41.47
C GLY A 280 4.12 -25.23 41.40
N PHE A 281 4.51 -26.36 40.83
CA PHE A 281 3.68 -27.56 40.69
C PHE A 281 4.55 -28.82 40.64
N THR A 282 3.92 -29.99 40.68
CA THR A 282 4.60 -31.28 40.54
C THR A 282 4.15 -31.96 39.27
N VAL A 283 5.10 -32.37 38.43
CA VAL A 283 4.85 -33.28 37.30
C VAL A 283 4.90 -34.70 37.83
N ARG A 284 3.83 -35.46 37.62
CA ARG A 284 3.78 -36.90 37.87
C ARG A 284 3.87 -37.63 36.54
N CYS A 285 4.97 -38.33 36.30
CA CYS A 285 5.08 -39.30 35.20
C CYS A 285 4.63 -40.66 35.71
N GLY A 286 3.85 -41.39 34.93
CA GLY A 286 3.40 -42.72 35.32
C GLY A 286 3.24 -43.69 34.16
N THR A 287 3.40 -44.96 34.50
CA THR A 287 3.19 -46.13 33.63
C THR A 287 2.55 -47.25 34.45
N TRP A 288 2.10 -48.33 33.82
CA TRP A 288 1.49 -49.45 34.53
C TRP A 288 1.62 -50.76 33.76
N ALA A 289 1.32 -51.86 34.45
CA ALA A 289 1.48 -53.21 33.95
C ALA A 289 2.94 -53.53 33.60
N ASP A 290 3.16 -54.22 32.48
CA ASP A 290 4.43 -54.70 31.95
C ASP A 290 5.20 -53.67 31.08
N THR A 291 4.68 -52.45 30.92
CA THR A 291 5.32 -51.38 30.11
C THR A 291 6.66 -50.94 30.72
N TYR A 292 7.73 -50.87 29.94
CA TYR A 292 9.02 -50.39 30.44
C TYR A 292 9.45 -49.12 29.69
N ILE A 293 9.57 -48.01 30.42
CA ILE A 293 9.96 -46.70 29.88
C ILE A 293 11.44 -46.46 30.22
N PHE A 294 12.29 -46.35 29.19
CA PHE A 294 13.68 -45.93 29.35
C PHE A 294 13.75 -44.43 29.68
N LYS A 295 12.95 -43.61 28.98
CA LYS A 295 12.91 -42.16 29.18
C LYS A 295 11.61 -41.54 28.67
N VAL A 296 11.03 -40.64 29.44
CA VAL A 296 9.98 -39.72 28.96
C VAL A 296 10.34 -38.28 29.35
N ARG A 297 10.23 -37.36 28.38
CA ARG A 297 10.40 -35.92 28.63
C ARG A 297 9.08 -35.21 28.45
N VAL A 298 8.76 -34.42 29.46
CA VAL A 298 7.52 -33.64 29.56
C VAL A 298 7.90 -32.18 29.48
N ARG A 299 7.48 -31.50 28.41
CA ARG A 299 7.48 -30.04 28.35
C ARG A 299 6.26 -29.49 29.06
N TRP A 300 6.42 -28.32 29.65
CA TRP A 300 5.33 -27.60 30.28
C TRP A 300 5.37 -26.12 29.90
N VAL A 301 4.18 -25.53 29.82
CA VAL A 301 3.97 -24.09 29.71
C VAL A 301 2.96 -23.66 30.77
N SER A 302 3.20 -22.52 31.39
CA SER A 302 2.33 -21.90 32.39
C SER A 302 1.97 -20.49 31.95
N VAL A 303 0.73 -20.08 32.17
CA VAL A 303 0.25 -18.72 31.83
C VAL A 303 -0.83 -18.28 32.81
N VAL A 304 -0.84 -16.98 33.14
CA VAL A 304 -1.97 -16.36 33.85
C VAL A 304 -3.12 -16.17 32.88
N ALA A 305 -4.27 -16.78 33.18
CA ALA A 305 -5.53 -16.53 32.50
C ALA A 305 -6.07 -15.13 32.78
#